data_AF-D3TLN1-F1
#
_entry.id   AF-D3TLN1-F1
#
_cell.length_a   1.000
_cell.length_b   1.000
_cell.length_c   1.000
_cell.angle_alpha   90.00
_cell.angle_beta   90.00
_cell.angle_gamma   90.00
#
_symmetry.space_group_name_H-M   'P 1'
#
loop_
_entity.id
_entity.type
_entity.pdbx_description
1 polymer ?
#
loop_
_entity_poly.entity_id
_entity_poly.type
_entity_poly.pdbx_seq_one_letter_code
_entity_poly.pdbx_strand_id
1 'polypeptide(L)'
;MAMLRRLTTTTTTTAGANSPRPLQRFQNCIAFLIPSWHNLTQKKSTQVDAIDCFTNELVLRKCKKWEELKENLYQSLNQKDSSVSCPTTNLRESMHIMSKAIKTDFEALRSPKLVLDIRSLSQAQLDNLLISTVEIKNKLDFLYIVQQCIRWQYLPSNEVLIASLKYLSTLSAVQQIESFLEICKQQKHPLLEAYADFAPFKAMALWRHGRSDMALTILHQGYDSSNLMASNGNGKRMIRAAFRTIIEETLIKKSDAVLVSLMEIAHAIYRKHNDIFVIACVWKQCFASEWFCDQKSAADLFESNVDLQQLVARKSGSLVTSFLSHNNLDAVHRIIELFLQYKERAACFNCLSLLFGYHHHHKDLRACAEIVKSCNELNMPLNETQNEQFLYLFLNQENNEGFSQRTYTAYRKSLKKFQYKF
;
A
#
# COMPACT_ATOMS: atom_id res chain seq x y z
N MET A 1 39.35 35.92 48.40
CA MET A 1 40.29 35.52 47.33
C MET A 1 41.04 34.25 47.77
N ALA A 2 41.88 33.68 46.88
CA ALA A 2 42.64 32.42 47.03
C ALA A 2 41.86 31.10 46.79
N MET A 3 42.61 30.05 46.47
CA MET A 3 42.16 28.75 45.91
C MET A 3 42.15 27.62 46.96
N LEU A 4 41.43 26.52 46.68
CA LEU A 4 41.72 25.09 46.99
C LEU A 4 40.73 24.25 46.12
N ARG A 5 41.13 23.40 45.17
CA ARG A 5 41.76 22.04 45.22
C ARG A 5 40.82 20.87 45.57
N ARG A 6 40.66 19.95 44.59
CA ARG A 6 40.47 18.47 44.65
C ARG A 6 39.35 17.84 45.49
N LEU A 7 38.71 16.80 44.90
CA LEU A 7 38.47 15.41 45.37
C LEU A 7 37.36 14.82 44.46
N THR A 8 37.61 13.92 43.49
CA THR A 8 37.76 12.44 43.59
C THR A 8 36.52 11.64 44.05
N THR A 9 35.77 11.14 43.06
CA THR A 9 35.22 9.76 42.94
C THR A 9 34.56 9.04 44.14
N THR A 10 33.24 8.84 44.01
CA THR A 10 32.46 7.65 44.44
C THR A 10 31.36 7.43 43.37
N THR A 11 31.25 6.28 42.68
CA THR A 11 30.50 5.06 43.06
C THR A 11 29.09 5.37 43.61
N THR A 12 27.97 4.91 43.04
CA THR A 12 27.61 3.51 42.67
C THR A 12 26.47 3.38 41.64
N THR A 13 26.36 2.22 40.98
CA THR A 13 25.14 1.48 40.47
C THR A 13 23.80 2.22 40.26
N THR A 14 23.02 2.01 39.18
CA THR A 14 22.36 0.72 38.81
C THR A 14 21.93 0.65 37.31
N ALA A 15 21.26 -0.44 36.91
CA ALA A 15 20.88 -0.79 35.55
C ALA A 15 19.75 0.07 34.92
N GLY A 16 19.78 0.20 33.58
CA GLY A 16 18.73 0.84 32.77
C GLY A 16 18.71 0.36 31.31
N ALA A 17 19.21 -0.84 31.03
CA ALA A 17 19.47 -1.35 29.68
C ALA A 17 18.21 -1.90 28.97
N ASN A 18 17.29 -1.01 28.60
CA ASN A 18 16.17 -1.31 27.69
C ASN A 18 15.98 -0.16 26.67
N SER A 19 16.96 0.01 25.77
CA SER A 19 16.82 0.89 24.62
C SER A 19 15.85 0.29 23.59
N PRO A 20 14.85 1.06 23.09
CA PRO A 20 14.13 0.67 21.89
C PRO A 20 15.11 0.48 20.72
N ARG A 21 15.19 -0.73 20.17
CA ARG A 21 16.08 -1.09 19.05
C ARG A 21 16.04 -0.11 17.85
N PRO A 22 14.91 0.50 17.43
CA PRO A 22 14.94 1.51 16.35
C PRO A 22 15.76 2.78 16.70
N LEU A 23 15.79 3.23 17.95
CA LEU A 23 16.54 4.44 18.33
C LEU A 23 18.07 4.26 18.17
N GLN A 24 18.58 3.06 18.45
CA GLN A 24 20.00 2.76 18.22
C GLN A 24 20.37 2.70 16.74
N ARG A 25 19.45 2.26 15.85
CA ARG A 25 19.69 2.30 14.39
C ARG A 25 19.90 3.73 13.92
N PHE A 26 18.99 4.64 14.28
CA PHE A 26 19.06 6.04 13.87
C PHE A 26 20.37 6.73 14.32
N GLN A 27 20.81 6.51 15.56
CA GLN A 27 22.09 7.04 16.06
C GLN A 27 23.31 6.48 15.31
N ASN A 28 23.31 5.19 14.95
CA ASN A 28 24.39 4.58 14.17
C ASN A 28 24.42 5.09 12.72
N CYS A 29 23.27 5.31 12.08
CA CYS A 29 23.18 5.81 10.71
C CYS A 29 23.71 7.25 10.57
N ILE A 30 23.50 8.12 11.58
CA ILE A 30 24.08 9.47 11.61
C ILE A 30 25.61 9.40 11.78
N ALA A 31 26.10 8.54 12.68
CA ALA A 31 27.53 8.38 12.92
C ALA A 31 28.32 7.91 11.69
N PHE A 32 27.69 7.16 10.78
CA PHE A 32 28.30 6.67 9.54
C PHE A 32 28.46 7.76 8.45
N LEU A 33 27.69 8.86 8.53
CA LEU A 33 27.65 9.91 7.50
C LEU A 33 28.56 11.11 7.78
N ILE A 34 29.32 11.10 8.89
CA ILE A 34 30.28 12.15 9.23
C ILE A 34 31.71 11.65 8.91
N PRO A 35 32.40 12.23 7.90
CA PRO A 35 33.79 11.86 7.59
C PRO A 35 34.75 12.36 8.69
N SER A 36 34.97 11.54 9.72
CA SER A 36 35.98 11.82 10.74
C SER A 36 37.38 11.64 10.15
N TRP A 37 37.97 12.74 9.67
CA TRP A 37 39.37 12.77 9.28
C TRP A 37 40.28 12.92 10.52
N HIS A 38 41.35 12.13 10.51
CA HIS A 38 42.47 12.09 11.44
C HIS A 38 42.34 11.38 12.81
N ASN A 39 43.01 10.22 12.81
CA ASN A 39 43.93 9.70 13.83
C ASN A 39 43.44 8.61 14.80
N LEU A 40 44.29 7.59 14.87
CA LEU A 40 44.11 6.28 15.51
C LEU A 40 43.71 6.34 17.00
N THR A 41 42.77 5.48 17.37
CA THR A 41 43.00 4.51 18.45
C THR A 41 42.08 3.30 18.31
N GLN A 42 42.56 2.23 17.65
CA GLN A 42 41.80 0.97 17.53
C GLN A 42 41.68 0.27 18.89
N LYS A 43 40.56 0.48 19.60
CA LYS A 43 40.06 -0.53 20.55
C LYS A 43 39.36 -1.63 19.77
N LYS A 44 40.08 -2.71 19.48
CA LYS A 44 39.58 -3.87 18.73
C LYS A 44 38.37 -4.49 19.45
N SER A 45 37.19 -4.44 18.83
CA SER A 45 35.97 -5.09 19.30
C SER A 45 35.61 -6.24 18.34
N THR A 46 36.43 -7.29 18.36
CA THR A 46 36.42 -8.37 17.36
C THR A 46 35.11 -9.17 17.28
N GLN A 47 34.19 -9.02 18.23
CA GLN A 47 32.85 -9.62 18.15
C GLN A 47 31.85 -8.78 17.32
N VAL A 48 32.00 -7.45 17.29
CA VAL A 48 31.10 -6.58 16.52
C VAL A 48 31.44 -6.70 15.03
N ASP A 49 32.72 -6.51 14.68
CA ASP A 49 33.21 -6.70 13.30
C ASP A 49 32.85 -8.09 12.75
N ALA A 50 32.87 -9.14 13.57
CA ALA A 50 32.52 -10.50 13.14
C ALA A 50 31.02 -10.68 12.87
N ILE A 51 30.14 -10.08 13.67
CA ILE A 51 28.68 -10.12 13.46
C ILE A 51 28.29 -9.28 12.25
N ASP A 52 28.92 -8.12 12.06
CA ASP A 52 28.67 -7.25 10.91
C ASP A 52 29.24 -7.86 9.62
N CYS A 53 30.43 -8.49 9.66
CA CYS A 53 30.95 -9.28 8.54
C CYS A 53 30.02 -10.46 8.20
N PHE A 54 29.54 -11.23 9.18
CA PHE A 54 28.60 -12.32 8.94
C PHE A 54 27.27 -11.83 8.36
N THR A 55 26.74 -10.71 8.86
CA THR A 55 25.51 -10.10 8.35
C THR A 55 25.69 -9.62 6.92
N ASN A 56 26.82 -8.99 6.61
CA ASN A 56 27.17 -8.58 5.24
C ASN A 56 27.39 -9.80 4.31
N GLU A 57 28.05 -10.86 4.76
CA GLU A 57 28.22 -12.10 3.97
C GLU A 57 26.87 -12.80 3.71
N LEU A 58 25.97 -12.82 4.69
CA LEU A 58 24.61 -13.33 4.57
C LEU A 58 23.79 -12.51 3.57
N VAL A 59 23.87 -11.18 3.65
CA VAL A 59 23.27 -10.23 2.71
C VAL A 59 23.81 -10.47 1.30
N LEU A 60 25.13 -10.53 1.11
CA LEU A 60 25.77 -10.76 -0.19
C LEU A 60 25.37 -12.12 -0.78
N ARG A 61 25.31 -13.19 0.01
CA ARG A 61 24.78 -14.50 -0.44
C ARG A 61 23.30 -14.43 -0.85
N LYS A 62 22.49 -13.62 -0.17
CA LYS A 62 21.07 -13.42 -0.53
C LYS A 62 20.92 -12.60 -1.81
N CYS A 63 21.64 -11.49 -1.95
CA CYS A 63 21.69 -10.70 -3.18
C CYS A 63 22.15 -11.54 -4.38
N LYS A 64 23.21 -12.35 -4.24
CA LYS A 64 23.69 -13.19 -5.34
C LYS A 64 22.64 -14.21 -5.80
N LYS A 65 21.95 -14.87 -4.86
CA LYS A 65 20.86 -15.80 -5.17
C LYS A 65 19.64 -15.13 -5.79
N TRP A 66 19.38 -13.87 -5.47
CA TRP A 66 18.33 -13.07 -6.11
C TRP A 66 18.66 -12.78 -7.57
N GLU A 67 19.87 -12.27 -7.85
CA GLU A 67 20.34 -12.02 -9.23
C GLU A 67 20.37 -13.32 -10.05
N GLU A 68 20.86 -14.43 -9.48
CA GLU A 68 20.83 -15.75 -10.12
C GLU A 68 19.40 -16.20 -10.48
N LEU A 69 18.40 -15.93 -9.64
CA LEU A 69 17.01 -16.31 -9.89
C LEU A 69 16.32 -15.39 -10.90
N LYS A 70 16.62 -14.08 -10.83
CA LYS A 70 16.14 -13.01 -11.71
C LYS A 70 16.59 -13.21 -13.16
N GLU A 71 17.87 -13.46 -13.41
CA GLU A 71 18.41 -13.73 -14.75
C GLU A 71 17.82 -14.98 -15.40
N ASN A 72 17.61 -16.05 -14.62
CA ASN A 72 16.98 -17.28 -15.12
C ASN A 72 15.50 -17.09 -15.50
N LEU A 73 14.77 -16.20 -14.82
CA LEU A 73 13.40 -15.85 -15.20
C LEU A 73 13.35 -15.00 -16.47
N TYR A 74 14.19 -13.96 -16.58
CA TYR A 74 14.25 -13.08 -17.75
C TYR A 74 14.47 -13.84 -19.08
N GLN A 75 15.27 -14.91 -19.07
CA GLN A 75 15.51 -15.73 -20.26
C GLN A 75 14.26 -16.48 -20.75
N SER A 76 13.27 -16.73 -19.88
CA SER A 76 12.07 -17.50 -20.21
C SER A 76 10.93 -16.69 -20.86
N LEU A 77 10.87 -15.37 -20.62
CA LEU A 77 9.75 -14.53 -21.10
C LEU A 77 9.92 -13.98 -22.53
N ASN A 78 11.12 -14.00 -23.11
CA ASN A 78 11.46 -13.40 -24.42
C ASN A 78 10.85 -14.13 -25.66
N GLN A 79 9.73 -14.84 -25.53
CA GLN A 79 9.13 -15.65 -26.63
C GLN A 79 7.65 -15.39 -26.95
N LYS A 80 6.91 -14.54 -26.21
CA LYS A 80 5.49 -14.24 -26.56
C LYS A 80 5.13 -12.77 -26.33
N ASP A 81 4.62 -12.13 -27.37
CA ASP A 81 4.23 -10.72 -27.41
C ASP A 81 2.93 -10.51 -28.22
N SER A 82 2.35 -9.30 -28.18
CA SER A 82 1.10 -8.82 -28.84
C SER A 82 -0.25 -9.32 -28.27
N SER A 83 -1.37 -8.55 -28.23
CA SER A 83 -1.60 -7.08 -28.39
C SER A 83 -3.05 -6.63 -28.01
N VAL A 84 -3.19 -5.44 -27.39
CA VAL A 84 -4.17 -4.27 -27.53
C VAL A 84 -5.55 -4.47 -28.28
N SER A 85 -6.71 -3.78 -28.05
CA SER A 85 -7.04 -2.41 -27.54
C SER A 85 -8.47 -2.16 -26.93
N CYS A 86 -8.69 -1.08 -26.15
CA CYS A 86 -9.96 -0.55 -25.48
C CYS A 86 -9.83 1.00 -25.23
N PRO A 87 -10.46 1.78 -24.27
CA PRO A 87 -11.70 1.72 -23.42
C PRO A 87 -12.80 2.89 -23.61
N THR A 88 -13.55 3.66 -22.74
CA THR A 88 -13.78 3.93 -21.25
C THR A 88 -15.14 4.64 -20.74
N THR A 89 -15.54 4.45 -19.42
CA THR A 89 -16.44 5.14 -18.35
C THR A 89 -17.87 5.75 -18.51
N ASN A 90 -18.57 6.35 -17.49
CA ASN A 90 -18.43 6.55 -15.98
C ASN A 90 -19.80 6.74 -15.27
N LEU A 91 -19.95 6.32 -13.99
CA LEU A 91 -20.65 7.06 -12.90
C LEU A 91 -20.42 6.45 -11.50
N ARG A 92 -20.98 7.06 -10.44
CA ARG A 92 -20.86 6.74 -9.00
C ARG A 92 -22.01 7.46 -8.23
N GLU A 93 -22.27 7.04 -6.99
CA GLU A 93 -23.05 7.77 -5.94
C GLU A 93 -24.60 7.70 -5.97
N SER A 94 -25.14 6.52 -5.67
CA SER A 94 -26.51 6.27 -5.16
C SER A 94 -26.56 4.82 -4.61
N MET A 95 -27.35 4.41 -3.61
CA MET A 95 -27.91 5.04 -2.40
C MET A 95 -28.00 3.94 -1.32
N HIS A 96 -27.88 4.26 -0.03
CA HIS A 96 -28.35 3.36 1.03
C HIS A 96 -29.86 3.59 1.23
N ILE A 97 -30.67 2.51 1.20
CA ILE A 97 -31.91 2.24 1.98
C ILE A 97 -32.67 1.10 1.28
N MET A 98 -32.72 -0.10 1.90
CA MET A 98 -33.81 -1.11 1.87
C MET A 98 -33.29 -2.45 2.44
N SER A 99 -33.96 -3.06 3.44
CA SER A 99 -33.46 -4.31 4.05
C SER A 99 -34.49 -5.23 4.75
N LYS A 100 -35.80 -5.04 4.51
CA LYS A 100 -36.86 -5.89 5.10
C LYS A 100 -37.72 -6.65 4.07
N ALA A 101 -38.46 -5.97 3.18
CA ALA A 101 -39.32 -6.64 2.19
C ALA A 101 -38.56 -7.67 1.32
N ILE A 102 -37.36 -7.28 0.91
CA ILE A 102 -36.38 -8.09 0.17
C ILE A 102 -36.10 -9.47 0.81
N LYS A 103 -36.12 -9.59 2.15
CA LYS A 103 -35.81 -10.87 2.82
C LYS A 103 -36.93 -11.90 2.65
N THR A 104 -38.19 -11.45 2.71
CA THR A 104 -39.35 -12.30 2.44
C THR A 104 -39.38 -12.78 0.97
N ASP A 105 -38.89 -11.96 0.03
CA ASP A 105 -38.75 -12.38 -1.37
C ASP A 105 -37.68 -13.48 -1.55
N PHE A 106 -36.57 -13.43 -0.78
CA PHE A 106 -35.56 -14.51 -0.78
C PHE A 106 -36.02 -15.80 -0.09
N GLU A 107 -36.89 -15.72 0.91
CA GLU A 107 -37.47 -16.92 1.51
C GLU A 107 -38.50 -17.58 0.57
N ALA A 108 -39.20 -16.79 -0.26
CA ALA A 108 -40.05 -17.30 -1.34
C ALA A 108 -39.25 -17.96 -2.49
N LEU A 109 -38.12 -17.34 -2.90
CA LEU A 109 -37.18 -17.88 -3.90
C LEU A 109 -36.63 -19.27 -3.53
N ARG A 110 -36.58 -19.59 -2.24
CA ARG A 110 -36.09 -20.89 -1.74
C ARG A 110 -37.10 -22.03 -1.87
N SER A 111 -38.32 -21.76 -2.32
CA SER A 111 -39.37 -22.78 -2.49
C SER A 111 -39.21 -23.54 -3.83
N PRO A 112 -39.24 -24.89 -3.85
CA PRO A 112 -38.97 -25.69 -5.06
C PRO A 112 -40.11 -25.71 -6.09
N LYS A 113 -40.95 -24.66 -6.10
CA LYS A 113 -42.10 -24.51 -7.01
C LYS A 113 -42.22 -23.10 -7.63
N LEU A 114 -41.48 -22.11 -7.14
CA LEU A 114 -41.39 -20.79 -7.77
C LEU A 114 -40.12 -20.68 -8.60
N VAL A 115 -40.17 -21.22 -9.81
CA VAL A 115 -39.16 -20.96 -10.84
C VAL A 115 -39.27 -19.49 -11.23
N LEU A 116 -38.50 -18.62 -10.57
CA LEU A 116 -38.42 -17.20 -10.91
C LEU A 116 -37.88 -17.07 -12.35
N ASP A 117 -38.78 -16.71 -13.26
CA ASP A 117 -38.50 -16.43 -14.65
C ASP A 117 -38.26 -14.93 -14.82
N ILE A 118 -37.04 -14.54 -15.15
CA ILE A 118 -36.68 -13.11 -15.26
C ILE A 118 -37.45 -12.39 -16.39
N ARG A 119 -38.07 -13.13 -17.32
CA ARG A 119 -38.83 -12.57 -18.45
C ARG A 119 -40.13 -11.88 -18.03
N SER A 120 -40.64 -12.12 -16.82
CA SER A 120 -41.81 -11.42 -16.26
C SER A 120 -41.44 -10.24 -15.36
N LEU A 121 -40.14 -9.95 -15.18
CA LEU A 121 -39.66 -8.85 -14.35
C LEU A 121 -39.39 -7.59 -15.17
N SER A 122 -39.70 -6.44 -14.60
CA SER A 122 -39.17 -5.15 -15.09
C SER A 122 -37.68 -5.01 -14.76
N GLN A 123 -36.98 -4.16 -15.52
CA GLN A 123 -35.56 -3.84 -15.29
C GLN A 123 -35.25 -3.53 -13.83
N ALA A 124 -36.07 -2.67 -13.19
CA ALA A 124 -35.88 -2.26 -11.80
C ALA A 124 -36.07 -3.43 -10.80
N GLN A 125 -36.93 -4.42 -11.11
CA GLN A 125 -37.09 -5.61 -10.26
C GLN A 125 -35.90 -6.55 -10.39
N LEU A 126 -35.41 -6.80 -11.62
CA LEU A 126 -34.19 -7.57 -11.85
C LEU A 126 -32.97 -6.93 -11.16
N ASP A 127 -32.81 -5.62 -11.36
CA ASP A 127 -31.72 -4.83 -10.80
C ASP A 127 -31.74 -4.88 -9.26
N ASN A 128 -32.90 -4.67 -8.63
CA ASN A 128 -33.07 -4.77 -7.18
C ASN A 128 -32.77 -6.18 -6.65
N LEU A 129 -33.20 -7.25 -7.32
CA LEU A 129 -32.89 -8.63 -6.91
C LEU A 129 -31.38 -8.93 -7.00
N LEU A 130 -30.69 -8.45 -8.03
CA LEU A 130 -29.25 -8.62 -8.18
C LEU A 130 -28.47 -7.81 -7.14
N ILE A 131 -28.82 -6.54 -6.89
CA ILE A 131 -28.22 -5.75 -5.79
C ILE A 131 -28.43 -6.49 -4.46
N SER A 132 -29.65 -6.93 -4.19
CA SER A 132 -30.01 -7.53 -2.90
C SER A 132 -29.34 -8.88 -2.64
N THR A 133 -29.19 -9.73 -3.66
CA THR A 133 -28.41 -10.97 -3.52
C THR A 133 -26.94 -10.69 -3.23
N VAL A 134 -26.35 -9.65 -3.82
CA VAL A 134 -24.97 -9.21 -3.54
C VAL A 134 -24.83 -8.68 -2.11
N GLU A 135 -25.76 -7.84 -1.63
CA GLU A 135 -25.74 -7.29 -0.26
C GLU A 135 -25.89 -8.38 0.81
N ILE A 136 -26.84 -9.31 0.61
CA ILE A 136 -27.08 -10.45 1.51
C ILE A 136 -26.01 -11.54 1.32
N LYS A 137 -25.15 -11.41 0.29
CA LYS A 137 -24.10 -12.35 -0.12
C LYS A 137 -24.62 -13.76 -0.43
N ASN A 138 -25.85 -13.84 -0.94
CA ASN A 138 -26.49 -15.09 -1.32
C ASN A 138 -25.96 -15.57 -2.69
N LYS A 139 -24.82 -16.28 -2.64
CA LYS A 139 -24.11 -16.78 -3.82
C LYS A 139 -24.99 -17.62 -4.75
N LEU A 140 -25.88 -18.46 -4.21
CA LEU A 140 -26.65 -19.41 -5.01
C LEU A 140 -27.68 -18.67 -5.87
N ASP A 141 -28.50 -17.84 -5.24
CA ASP A 141 -29.58 -17.12 -5.90
C ASP A 141 -29.00 -16.05 -6.87
N PHE A 142 -27.89 -15.40 -6.51
CA PHE A 142 -27.15 -14.51 -7.41
C PHE A 142 -26.71 -15.23 -8.68
N LEU A 143 -26.06 -16.40 -8.55
CA LEU A 143 -25.57 -17.16 -9.71
C LEU A 143 -26.73 -17.74 -10.54
N TYR A 144 -27.85 -18.12 -9.92
CA TYR A 144 -29.06 -18.52 -10.63
C TYR A 144 -29.64 -17.38 -11.47
N ILE A 145 -29.80 -16.18 -10.90
CA ILE A 145 -30.31 -15.00 -11.63
C ILE A 145 -29.34 -14.63 -12.77
N VAL A 146 -28.03 -14.61 -12.50
CA VAL A 146 -26.98 -14.40 -13.54
C VAL A 146 -27.08 -15.44 -14.65
N GLN A 147 -27.31 -16.72 -14.34
CA GLN A 147 -27.47 -17.77 -15.35
C GLN A 147 -28.73 -17.56 -16.20
N GLN A 148 -29.82 -17.07 -15.62
CA GLN A 148 -31.01 -16.66 -16.39
C GLN A 148 -30.72 -15.44 -17.27
N CYS A 149 -30.04 -14.40 -16.76
CA CYS A 149 -29.63 -13.23 -17.55
C CYS A 149 -28.82 -13.65 -18.78
N ILE A 150 -27.84 -14.54 -18.59
CA ILE A 150 -27.02 -15.10 -19.67
C ILE A 150 -27.88 -15.89 -20.65
N ARG A 151 -28.73 -16.81 -20.17
CA ARG A 151 -29.60 -17.68 -20.99
C ARG A 151 -30.54 -16.89 -21.90
N TRP A 152 -31.10 -15.79 -21.41
CA TRP A 152 -32.06 -14.95 -22.14
C TRP A 152 -31.42 -13.71 -22.79
N GLN A 153 -30.09 -13.61 -22.76
CA GLN A 153 -29.29 -12.45 -23.22
C GLN A 153 -29.73 -11.09 -22.62
N TYR A 154 -30.41 -11.12 -21.47
CA TYR A 154 -31.01 -9.94 -20.85
C TYR A 154 -30.08 -9.37 -19.78
N LEU A 155 -29.56 -8.17 -20.03
CA LEU A 155 -28.60 -7.50 -19.16
C LEU A 155 -29.31 -6.71 -18.04
N PRO A 156 -28.77 -6.72 -16.80
CA PRO A 156 -29.12 -5.74 -15.79
C PRO A 156 -28.59 -4.35 -16.18
N SER A 157 -29.07 -3.28 -15.54
CA SER A 157 -28.61 -1.92 -15.86
C SER A 157 -27.11 -1.73 -15.59
N ASN A 158 -26.51 -0.72 -16.23
CA ASN A 158 -25.06 -0.56 -16.28
C ASN A 158 -24.37 -0.62 -14.90
N GLU A 159 -24.95 0.04 -13.88
CA GLU A 159 -24.38 0.05 -12.53
C GLU A 159 -24.49 -1.32 -11.85
N VAL A 160 -25.61 -2.03 -12.04
CA VAL A 160 -25.84 -3.36 -11.49
C VAL A 160 -25.03 -4.43 -12.23
N LEU A 161 -24.80 -4.29 -13.55
CA LEU A 161 -23.88 -5.14 -14.29
C LEU A 161 -22.45 -4.96 -13.78
N ILE A 162 -22.00 -3.71 -13.56
CA ILE A 162 -20.68 -3.43 -12.96
C ILE A 162 -20.58 -3.99 -11.52
N ALA A 163 -21.64 -3.89 -10.71
CA ALA A 163 -21.69 -4.48 -9.37
C ALA A 163 -21.63 -6.02 -9.42
N SER A 164 -22.39 -6.63 -10.33
CA SER A 164 -22.42 -8.06 -10.57
C SER A 164 -21.07 -8.59 -11.03
N LEU A 165 -20.40 -7.92 -11.98
CA LEU A 165 -19.05 -8.25 -12.44
C LEU A 165 -18.02 -8.15 -11.31
N LYS A 166 -18.11 -7.16 -10.41
CA LYS A 166 -17.28 -7.10 -9.19
C LYS A 166 -17.53 -8.30 -8.27
N TYR A 167 -18.79 -8.66 -8.03
CA TYR A 167 -19.11 -9.80 -7.17
C TYR A 167 -18.68 -11.13 -7.79
N LEU A 168 -18.95 -11.36 -9.08
CA LEU A 168 -18.40 -12.49 -9.86
C LEU A 168 -16.87 -12.58 -9.77
N SER A 169 -16.17 -11.43 -9.79
CA SER A 169 -14.71 -11.38 -9.58
C SER A 169 -14.31 -11.89 -8.20
N THR A 170 -15.05 -11.55 -7.14
CA THR A 170 -14.79 -12.11 -5.79
C THR A 170 -15.15 -13.60 -5.68
N LEU A 171 -16.12 -14.06 -6.47
CA LEU A 171 -16.54 -15.47 -6.54
C LEU A 171 -15.63 -16.34 -7.43
N SER A 172 -14.62 -15.77 -8.09
CA SER A 172 -13.78 -16.43 -9.12
C SER A 172 -14.57 -16.94 -10.34
N ALA A 173 -15.72 -16.33 -10.62
CA ALA A 173 -16.70 -16.78 -11.61
C ALA A 173 -16.36 -16.29 -13.03
N VAL A 174 -15.22 -16.75 -13.56
CA VAL A 174 -14.65 -16.30 -14.85
C VAL A 174 -15.61 -16.53 -16.02
N GLN A 175 -16.22 -17.72 -16.12
CA GLN A 175 -17.11 -18.09 -17.23
C GLN A 175 -18.31 -17.14 -17.35
N GLN A 176 -18.91 -16.73 -16.23
CA GLN A 176 -20.06 -15.83 -16.22
C GLN A 176 -19.65 -14.40 -16.62
N ILE A 177 -18.42 -13.97 -16.31
CA ILE A 177 -17.84 -12.71 -16.80
C ILE A 177 -17.62 -12.79 -18.32
N GLU A 178 -17.17 -13.94 -18.83
CA GLU A 178 -16.98 -14.18 -20.27
C GLU A 178 -18.32 -14.22 -21.03
N SER A 179 -19.35 -14.89 -20.52
CA SER A 179 -20.68 -14.88 -21.16
C SER A 179 -21.32 -13.48 -21.16
N PHE A 180 -21.16 -12.68 -20.10
CA PHE A 180 -21.59 -11.27 -20.13
C PHE A 180 -20.76 -10.44 -21.12
N LEU A 181 -19.46 -10.71 -21.26
CA LEU A 181 -18.61 -10.07 -22.27
C LEU A 181 -19.09 -10.39 -23.69
N GLU A 182 -19.47 -11.64 -23.97
CA GLU A 182 -20.01 -12.08 -25.26
C GLU A 182 -21.35 -11.41 -25.59
N ILE A 183 -22.28 -11.36 -24.64
CA ILE A 183 -23.58 -10.67 -24.80
C ILE A 183 -23.36 -9.17 -25.06
N CYS A 184 -22.49 -8.53 -24.27
CA CYS A 184 -22.12 -7.14 -24.51
C CYS A 184 -21.48 -6.92 -25.89
N LYS A 185 -20.66 -7.86 -26.40
CA LYS A 185 -20.05 -7.80 -27.75
C LYS A 185 -21.09 -7.95 -28.86
N GLN A 186 -22.04 -8.86 -28.73
CA GLN A 186 -23.16 -9.01 -29.66
C GLN A 186 -24.02 -7.74 -29.71
N GLN A 187 -24.26 -7.11 -28.56
CA GLN A 187 -25.06 -5.89 -28.42
C GLN A 187 -24.26 -4.58 -28.64
N LYS A 188 -22.96 -4.66 -28.99
CA LYS A 188 -22.02 -3.51 -29.09
C LYS A 188 -22.10 -2.54 -27.90
N HIS A 189 -22.18 -3.11 -26.70
CA HIS A 189 -22.53 -2.39 -25.49
C HIS A 189 -21.40 -1.45 -25.03
N PRO A 190 -21.67 -0.17 -24.68
CA PRO A 190 -20.63 0.82 -24.34
C PRO A 190 -19.79 0.46 -23.11
N LEU A 191 -20.18 -0.56 -22.33
CA LEU A 191 -19.38 -1.03 -21.19
C LEU A 191 -18.11 -1.82 -21.57
N LEU A 192 -18.02 -2.33 -22.80
CA LEU A 192 -16.82 -2.99 -23.33
C LEU A 192 -15.65 -2.02 -23.39
N GLU A 193 -15.89 -0.93 -24.10
CA GLU A 193 -15.13 0.31 -23.97
C GLU A 193 -15.02 0.66 -22.48
N ALA A 194 -16.14 0.80 -21.75
CA ALA A 194 -16.06 1.41 -20.42
C ALA A 194 -15.05 0.81 -19.44
N TYR A 195 -14.88 -0.52 -19.49
CA TYR A 195 -14.06 -1.30 -18.58
C TYR A 195 -13.10 -2.27 -19.27
N ALA A 196 -12.59 -1.89 -20.44
CA ALA A 196 -11.52 -2.58 -21.16
C ALA A 196 -11.78 -4.08 -21.42
N ASP A 197 -12.86 -4.40 -22.13
CA ASP A 197 -13.29 -5.78 -22.41
C ASP A 197 -13.43 -6.63 -21.13
N PHE A 198 -13.85 -5.97 -20.05
CA PHE A 198 -13.97 -6.51 -18.69
C PHE A 198 -12.65 -7.06 -18.11
N ALA A 199 -11.48 -6.73 -18.68
CA ALA A 199 -10.16 -7.13 -18.21
C ALA A 199 -9.92 -6.97 -16.69
N PRO A 200 -10.22 -5.84 -16.01
CA PRO A 200 -10.03 -5.75 -14.56
C PRO A 200 -10.93 -6.69 -13.75
N PHE A 201 -12.11 -7.08 -14.26
CA PHE A 201 -12.98 -8.06 -13.61
C PHE A 201 -12.45 -9.48 -13.86
N LYS A 202 -12.19 -9.82 -15.13
CA LYS A 202 -11.67 -11.12 -15.57
C LYS A 202 -10.34 -11.46 -14.91
N ALA A 203 -9.41 -10.51 -14.85
CA ALA A 203 -8.12 -10.70 -14.19
C ALA A 203 -8.25 -10.86 -12.68
N MET A 204 -9.09 -10.07 -12.00
CA MET A 204 -9.33 -10.26 -10.56
C MET A 204 -9.99 -11.61 -10.25
N ALA A 205 -10.89 -12.10 -11.13
CA ALA A 205 -11.46 -13.44 -11.03
C ALA A 205 -10.40 -14.54 -11.18
N LEU A 206 -9.49 -14.42 -12.17
CA LEU A 206 -8.39 -15.34 -12.40
C LEU A 206 -7.35 -15.32 -11.27
N TRP A 207 -7.04 -14.14 -10.73
CA TRP A 207 -6.18 -13.96 -9.56
C TRP A 207 -6.75 -14.65 -8.32
N ARG A 208 -8.06 -14.51 -8.07
CA ARG A 208 -8.77 -15.21 -6.99
C ARG A 208 -8.81 -16.72 -7.20
N HIS A 209 -8.86 -17.17 -8.46
CA HIS A 209 -8.76 -18.58 -8.86
C HIS A 209 -7.31 -19.13 -8.82
N GLY A 210 -6.29 -18.30 -8.55
CA GLY A 210 -4.89 -18.72 -8.45
C GLY A 210 -4.10 -18.72 -9.77
N ARG A 211 -4.68 -18.26 -10.89
CA ARG A 211 -3.98 -18.12 -12.18
C ARG A 211 -3.36 -16.73 -12.29
N SER A 212 -2.27 -16.53 -11.54
CA SER A 212 -1.56 -15.25 -11.41
C SER A 212 -0.98 -14.77 -12.74
N ASP A 213 -0.38 -15.68 -13.50
CA ASP A 213 0.11 -15.49 -14.87
C ASP A 213 -0.98 -14.89 -15.78
N MET A 214 -2.11 -15.58 -15.94
CA MET A 214 -3.21 -15.16 -16.81
C MET A 214 -3.83 -13.84 -16.34
N ALA A 215 -3.94 -13.65 -15.02
CA ALA A 215 -4.45 -12.40 -14.44
C ALA A 215 -3.53 -11.21 -14.76
N LEU A 216 -2.22 -11.37 -14.59
CA LEU A 216 -1.24 -10.34 -14.90
C LEU A 216 -1.17 -10.04 -16.41
N THR A 217 -1.19 -11.06 -17.27
CA THR A 217 -1.26 -10.87 -18.73
C THR A 217 -2.52 -10.10 -19.14
N ILE A 218 -3.69 -10.43 -18.57
CA ILE A 218 -4.96 -9.74 -18.89
C ILE A 218 -5.00 -8.32 -18.32
N LEU A 219 -4.37 -8.05 -17.16
CA LEU A 219 -4.18 -6.65 -16.70
C LEU A 219 -3.19 -5.89 -17.58
N HIS A 220 -2.11 -6.52 -18.07
CA HIS A 220 -1.15 -5.86 -18.95
C HIS A 220 -1.78 -5.54 -20.31
N GLN A 221 -2.39 -6.53 -20.98
CA GLN A 221 -3.16 -6.34 -22.21
C GLN A 221 -4.30 -5.33 -22.00
N GLY A 222 -5.05 -5.45 -20.90
CA GLY A 222 -6.08 -4.50 -20.53
C GLY A 222 -5.53 -3.08 -20.28
N TYR A 223 -4.31 -2.95 -19.76
CA TYR A 223 -3.67 -1.66 -19.49
C TYR A 223 -3.22 -0.99 -20.79
N ASP A 224 -2.50 -1.75 -21.62
CA ASP A 224 -2.15 -1.44 -23.01
C ASP A 224 -3.38 -0.90 -23.75
N SER A 225 -4.46 -1.67 -23.64
CA SER A 225 -5.76 -1.35 -24.17
C SER A 225 -6.34 -0.09 -23.56
N SER A 226 -6.17 0.15 -22.26
CA SER A 226 -6.82 1.23 -21.54
C SER A 226 -6.39 2.66 -21.88
N ASN A 227 -5.50 2.83 -22.87
CA ASN A 227 -4.96 4.13 -23.28
C ASN A 227 -5.37 4.59 -24.70
N LEU A 228 -6.08 3.78 -25.50
CA LEU A 228 -6.28 4.06 -26.94
C LEU A 228 -7.63 4.69 -27.31
N MET A 229 -8.76 4.00 -27.07
CA MET A 229 -10.11 4.55 -27.17
C MET A 229 -10.37 5.46 -25.94
N ALA A 230 -9.59 6.53 -25.83
CA ALA A 230 -9.28 7.24 -24.57
C ALA A 230 -10.43 8.08 -23.96
N SER A 231 -11.68 7.75 -24.29
CA SER A 231 -12.93 8.45 -24.00
C SER A 231 -13.03 9.10 -22.59
N ASN A 232 -12.54 8.44 -21.52
CA ASN A 232 -13.21 8.64 -20.22
C ASN A 232 -12.46 8.18 -18.91
N GLY A 233 -11.47 7.26 -18.94
CA GLY A 233 -10.48 7.01 -17.84
C GLY A 233 -10.58 5.86 -16.76
N ASN A 234 -11.67 5.09 -16.61
CA ASN A 234 -11.87 4.08 -15.52
C ASN A 234 -11.32 2.70 -15.82
N GLY A 235 -11.27 2.22 -17.07
CA GLY A 235 -10.59 0.96 -17.39
C GLY A 235 -9.17 1.02 -16.80
N LYS A 236 -8.45 2.10 -17.13
CA LYS A 236 -7.17 2.45 -16.54
C LYS A 236 -7.22 2.59 -15.01
N ARG A 237 -8.19 3.31 -14.44
CA ARG A 237 -8.35 3.48 -12.97
C ARG A 237 -8.57 2.15 -12.23
N MET A 238 -9.36 1.24 -12.80
CA MET A 238 -9.70 -0.07 -12.23
C MET A 238 -8.58 -1.08 -12.43
N ILE A 239 -7.88 -1.05 -13.56
CA ILE A 239 -6.67 -1.85 -13.78
C ILE A 239 -5.55 -1.40 -12.85
N ARG A 240 -5.33 -0.09 -12.69
CA ARG A 240 -4.43 0.48 -11.66
C ARG A 240 -4.82 0.06 -10.23
N ALA A 241 -6.13 -0.03 -9.92
CA ALA A 241 -6.60 -0.53 -8.63
C ALA A 241 -6.38 -2.05 -8.47
N ALA A 242 -6.64 -2.84 -9.51
CA ALA A 242 -6.39 -4.28 -9.53
C ALA A 242 -4.89 -4.60 -9.36
N PHE A 243 -4.01 -3.92 -10.10
CA PHE A 243 -2.56 -4.01 -9.90
C PHE A 243 -2.17 -3.72 -8.46
N ARG A 244 -2.68 -2.64 -7.85
CA ARG A 244 -2.40 -2.32 -6.44
C ARG A 244 -2.78 -3.47 -5.50
N THR A 245 -4.00 -3.99 -5.60
CA THR A 245 -4.48 -5.12 -4.77
C THR A 245 -3.67 -6.39 -5.01
N ILE A 246 -3.27 -6.66 -6.26
CA ILE A 246 -2.43 -7.82 -6.61
C ILE A 246 -1.02 -7.67 -6.04
N ILE A 247 -0.40 -6.49 -6.11
CA ILE A 247 0.91 -6.19 -5.50
C ILE A 247 0.85 -6.38 -3.97
N GLU A 248 -0.16 -5.80 -3.33
CA GLU A 248 -0.41 -5.93 -1.88
C GLU A 248 -0.57 -7.40 -1.47
N GLU A 249 -1.37 -8.19 -2.21
CA GLU A 249 -1.52 -9.62 -1.93
C GLU A 249 -0.29 -10.46 -2.27
N THR A 250 0.52 -10.07 -3.26
CA THR A 250 1.72 -10.83 -3.66
C THR A 250 2.76 -10.81 -2.56
N LEU A 251 2.97 -9.66 -1.92
CA LEU A 251 3.90 -9.50 -0.81
C LEU A 251 3.38 -10.16 0.48
N ILE A 252 2.07 -10.09 0.75
CA ILE A 252 1.45 -10.86 1.85
C ILE A 252 1.61 -12.37 1.65
N LYS A 253 1.47 -12.86 0.41
CA LYS A 253 1.64 -14.28 0.04
C LYS A 253 3.10 -14.71 -0.15
N LYS A 254 4.05 -13.76 -0.20
CA LYS A 254 5.49 -13.97 -0.46
C LYS A 254 5.75 -14.84 -1.69
N SER A 255 5.19 -14.41 -2.82
CA SER A 255 5.35 -15.11 -4.10
C SER A 255 6.38 -14.40 -4.98
N ASP A 256 7.66 -14.64 -4.70
CA ASP A 256 8.82 -13.99 -5.34
C ASP A 256 8.74 -14.03 -6.88
N ALA A 257 8.37 -15.17 -7.47
CA ALA A 257 8.21 -15.30 -8.93
C ALA A 257 7.11 -14.37 -9.50
N VAL A 258 6.00 -14.20 -8.78
CA VAL A 258 4.92 -13.28 -9.18
C VAL A 258 5.33 -11.82 -8.95
N LEU A 259 6.20 -11.54 -7.97
CA LEU A 259 6.79 -10.21 -7.77
C LEU A 259 7.73 -9.84 -8.93
N VAL A 260 8.56 -10.77 -9.42
CA VAL A 260 9.38 -10.57 -10.64
C VAL A 260 8.49 -10.25 -11.83
N SER A 261 7.46 -11.06 -12.12
CA SER A 261 6.52 -10.79 -13.22
C SER A 261 5.77 -9.46 -13.07
N LEU A 262 5.47 -9.03 -11.84
CA LEU A 262 4.91 -7.70 -11.56
C LEU A 262 5.89 -6.58 -11.86
N MET A 263 7.18 -6.73 -11.53
CA MET A 263 8.24 -5.76 -11.85
C MET A 263 8.45 -5.65 -13.37
N GLU A 264 8.51 -6.78 -14.07
CA GLU A 264 8.61 -6.84 -15.53
C GLU A 264 7.45 -6.10 -16.22
N ILE A 265 6.22 -6.40 -15.82
CA ILE A 265 5.02 -5.76 -16.36
C ILE A 265 4.96 -4.27 -15.98
N ALA A 266 5.40 -3.90 -14.77
CA ALA A 266 5.50 -2.49 -14.38
C ALA A 266 6.51 -1.72 -15.25
N HIS A 267 7.66 -2.31 -15.57
CA HIS A 267 8.63 -1.75 -16.51
C HIS A 267 8.12 -1.69 -17.95
N ALA A 268 7.40 -2.72 -18.43
CA ALA A 268 6.78 -2.70 -19.76
C ALA A 268 5.74 -1.57 -19.89
N ILE A 269 4.84 -1.45 -18.90
CA ILE A 269 3.85 -0.38 -18.78
C ILE A 269 4.51 1.00 -18.78
N TYR A 270 5.57 1.18 -17.98
CA TYR A 270 6.29 2.45 -17.91
C TYR A 270 7.00 2.79 -19.23
N ARG A 271 7.79 1.86 -19.81
CA ARG A 271 8.48 2.06 -21.09
C ARG A 271 7.53 2.42 -22.25
N LYS A 272 6.32 1.87 -22.26
CA LYS A 272 5.37 1.98 -23.37
C LYS A 272 4.34 3.12 -23.22
N HIS A 273 4.00 3.50 -21.99
CA HIS A 273 2.94 4.49 -21.72
C HIS A 273 3.37 5.66 -20.81
N ASN A 274 4.65 5.70 -20.43
CA ASN A 274 5.22 6.63 -19.45
C ASN A 274 4.43 6.71 -18.12
N ASP A 275 3.81 5.61 -17.68
CA ASP A 275 3.05 5.57 -16.42
C ASP A 275 3.84 4.95 -15.28
N ILE A 276 4.51 5.80 -14.53
CA ILE A 276 5.26 5.42 -13.32
C ILE A 276 4.36 4.82 -12.21
N PHE A 277 3.03 4.90 -12.30
CA PHE A 277 2.11 4.47 -11.24
C PHE A 277 2.32 3.02 -10.79
N VAL A 278 2.51 2.07 -11.72
CA VAL A 278 2.62 0.64 -11.36
C VAL A 278 3.96 0.38 -10.66
N ILE A 279 5.07 0.92 -11.21
CA ILE A 279 6.39 0.90 -10.57
C ILE A 279 6.31 1.52 -9.16
N ALA A 280 5.67 2.68 -9.01
CA ALA A 280 5.52 3.35 -7.72
C ALA A 280 4.69 2.55 -6.70
N CYS A 281 3.72 1.75 -7.16
CA CYS A 281 2.97 0.83 -6.30
C CYS A 281 3.82 -0.37 -5.86
N VAL A 282 4.57 -0.99 -6.79
CA VAL A 282 5.52 -2.07 -6.48
C VAL A 282 6.57 -1.57 -5.49
N TRP A 283 7.24 -0.47 -5.82
CA TRP A 283 8.24 0.18 -4.97
C TRP A 283 7.72 0.46 -3.57
N LYS A 284 6.55 1.13 -3.43
CA LYS A 284 6.03 1.51 -2.10
C LYS A 284 5.85 0.27 -1.22
N GLN A 285 5.23 -0.78 -1.75
CA GLN A 285 4.92 -1.97 -0.94
C GLN A 285 6.17 -2.81 -0.66
N CYS A 286 7.10 -2.92 -1.60
CA CYS A 286 8.40 -3.58 -1.37
C CYS A 286 9.26 -2.82 -0.35
N PHE A 287 9.28 -1.48 -0.43
CA PHE A 287 10.00 -0.60 0.51
C PHE A 287 9.40 -0.68 1.92
N ALA A 288 8.07 -0.73 2.03
CA ALA A 288 7.36 -0.86 3.31
C ALA A 288 7.54 -2.24 3.98
N SER A 289 7.98 -3.25 3.22
CA SER A 289 8.17 -4.62 3.73
C SER A 289 9.25 -4.71 4.80
N GLU A 290 9.12 -5.74 5.64
CA GLU A 290 10.13 -6.17 6.61
C GLU A 290 11.19 -7.10 5.99
N TRP A 291 10.95 -7.59 4.75
CA TRP A 291 11.77 -8.63 4.12
C TRP A 291 12.89 -8.01 3.28
N PHE A 292 14.12 -8.45 3.54
CA PHE A 292 15.32 -7.88 2.93
C PHE A 292 15.33 -7.97 1.38
N CYS A 293 14.76 -9.03 0.80
CA CYS A 293 14.71 -9.20 -0.66
C CYS A 293 13.81 -8.14 -1.31
N ASP A 294 12.66 -7.86 -0.70
CA ASP A 294 11.73 -6.79 -1.12
C ASP A 294 12.40 -5.42 -0.97
N GLN A 295 13.08 -5.19 0.15
CA GLN A 295 13.79 -3.94 0.42
C GLN A 295 14.92 -3.68 -0.59
N LYS A 296 15.69 -4.72 -0.96
CA LYS A 296 16.71 -4.63 -2.01
C LYS A 296 16.08 -4.37 -3.38
N SER A 297 15.01 -5.09 -3.73
CA SER A 297 14.25 -4.84 -4.96
C SER A 297 13.70 -3.42 -5.04
N ALA A 298 13.29 -2.84 -3.90
CA ALA A 298 12.86 -1.44 -3.82
C ALA A 298 14.02 -0.44 -4.00
N ALA A 299 15.21 -0.75 -3.50
CA ALA A 299 16.41 0.05 -3.76
C ALA A 299 16.80 0.01 -5.24
N ASP A 300 16.81 -1.18 -5.85
CA ASP A 300 17.14 -1.37 -7.27
C ASP A 300 16.16 -0.63 -8.20
N LEU A 301 14.86 -0.67 -7.87
CA LEU A 301 13.83 0.14 -8.55
C LEU A 301 14.03 1.65 -8.35
N PHE A 302 14.52 2.08 -7.19
CA PHE A 302 14.77 3.50 -6.91
C PHE A 302 16.00 4.02 -7.66
N GLU A 303 17.11 3.28 -7.64
CA GLU A 303 18.34 3.58 -8.37
C GLU A 303 18.09 3.68 -9.89
N SER A 304 17.29 2.76 -10.45
CA SER A 304 17.07 2.66 -11.90
C SER A 304 16.02 3.61 -12.49
N ASN A 305 15.20 4.32 -11.69
CA ASN A 305 14.09 5.15 -12.21
C ASN A 305 14.09 6.58 -11.63
N VAL A 306 14.69 7.54 -12.33
CA VAL A 306 14.74 8.96 -11.92
C VAL A 306 13.34 9.56 -11.65
N ASP A 307 12.34 9.20 -12.46
CA ASP A 307 10.94 9.64 -12.26
C ASP A 307 10.34 9.13 -10.95
N LEU A 308 10.75 7.95 -10.48
CA LEU A 308 10.37 7.42 -9.18
C LEU A 308 11.01 8.24 -8.05
N GLN A 309 12.29 8.62 -8.19
CA GLN A 309 13.00 9.47 -7.22
C GLN A 309 12.27 10.81 -7.06
N GLN A 310 11.96 11.49 -8.16
CA GLN A 310 11.19 12.75 -8.16
C GLN A 310 9.78 12.57 -7.58
N LEU A 311 9.08 11.48 -7.92
CA LEU A 311 7.73 11.21 -7.41
C LEU A 311 7.75 10.98 -5.89
N VAL A 312 8.73 10.22 -5.39
CA VAL A 312 8.90 9.91 -3.97
C VAL A 312 9.27 11.15 -3.17
N ALA A 313 10.19 12.00 -3.66
CA ALA A 313 10.49 13.30 -3.05
C ALA A 313 9.25 14.20 -2.98
N ARG A 314 8.52 14.36 -4.09
CA ARG A 314 7.25 15.13 -4.18
C ARG A 314 6.09 14.55 -3.35
N LYS A 315 6.16 13.29 -2.94
CA LYS A 315 5.13 12.61 -2.11
C LYS A 315 5.60 12.22 -0.72
N SER A 316 6.82 12.59 -0.34
CA SER A 316 7.48 12.34 0.95
C SER A 316 6.53 12.44 2.15
N GLY A 317 5.88 13.59 2.35
CA GLY A 317 4.95 13.79 3.47
C GLY A 317 3.74 12.83 3.49
N SER A 318 3.23 12.45 2.31
CA SER A 318 2.14 11.47 2.20
C SER A 318 2.61 10.03 2.41
N LEU A 319 3.86 9.73 2.06
CA LEU A 319 4.48 8.42 2.30
C LEU A 319 4.79 8.24 3.79
N VAL A 320 5.46 9.22 4.42
CA VAL A 320 5.76 9.19 5.85
C VAL A 320 4.49 9.14 6.70
N THR A 321 3.48 9.97 6.40
CA THR A 321 2.19 9.88 7.10
C THR A 321 1.55 8.49 6.94
N SER A 322 1.68 7.86 5.77
CA SER A 322 1.21 6.49 5.50
C SER A 322 2.04 5.39 6.18
N PHE A 323 3.27 5.64 6.63
CA PHE A 323 4.09 4.68 7.38
C PHE A 323 3.89 4.86 8.89
N LEU A 324 3.86 6.11 9.37
CA LEU A 324 3.53 6.47 10.75
C LEU A 324 2.13 5.97 11.16
N SER A 325 1.13 6.05 10.27
CA SER A 325 -0.22 5.54 10.53
C SER A 325 -0.30 4.01 10.72
N HIS A 326 0.73 3.28 10.28
CA HIS A 326 0.88 1.83 10.46
C HIS A 326 1.98 1.48 11.49
N ASN A 327 2.48 2.47 12.24
CA ASN A 327 3.59 2.34 13.19
C ASN A 327 4.91 1.77 12.59
N ASN A 328 5.10 1.90 11.27
CA ASN A 328 6.31 1.43 10.60
C ASN A 328 7.41 2.50 10.65
N LEU A 329 7.97 2.72 11.84
CA LEU A 329 9.06 3.67 12.08
C LEU A 329 10.34 3.31 11.30
N ASP A 330 10.59 2.01 11.10
CA ASP A 330 11.76 1.52 10.36
C ASP A 330 11.76 1.99 8.89
N ALA A 331 10.61 1.95 8.21
CA ALA A 331 10.45 2.54 6.88
C ALA A 331 10.58 4.07 6.87
N VAL A 332 10.25 4.77 7.98
CA VAL A 332 10.44 6.22 8.09
C VAL A 332 11.92 6.59 8.29
N HIS A 333 12.67 5.82 9.08
CA HIS A 333 14.12 6.01 9.17
C HIS A 333 14.80 5.71 7.82
N ARG A 334 14.46 4.59 7.17
CA ARG A 334 14.99 4.25 5.84
C ARG A 334 14.67 5.28 4.74
N ILE A 335 13.51 5.95 4.77
CA ILE A 335 13.22 7.00 3.77
C ILE A 335 13.95 8.30 4.07
N ILE A 336 14.25 8.61 5.34
CA ILE A 336 15.12 9.72 5.74
C ILE A 336 16.56 9.45 5.28
N GLU A 337 17.09 8.25 5.54
CA GLU A 337 18.42 7.82 5.07
C GLU A 337 18.56 7.93 3.55
N LEU A 338 17.56 7.46 2.80
CA LEU A 338 17.49 7.57 1.35
C LEU A 338 17.44 9.05 0.88
N PHE A 339 16.63 9.92 1.51
CA PHE A 339 16.64 11.34 1.14
C PHE A 339 17.97 12.05 1.49
N LEU A 340 18.69 11.61 2.52
CA LEU A 340 20.03 12.11 2.85
C LEU A 340 21.07 11.67 1.80
N GLN A 341 21.06 10.39 1.40
CA GLN A 341 21.95 9.85 0.35
C GLN A 341 21.79 10.60 -0.98
N TYR A 342 20.54 10.85 -1.40
CA TYR A 342 20.21 11.57 -2.64
C TYR A 342 20.18 13.10 -2.48
N LYS A 343 20.58 13.63 -1.30
CA LYS A 343 20.68 15.07 -0.97
C LYS A 343 19.37 15.86 -1.07
N GLU A 344 18.23 15.17 -1.01
CA GLU A 344 16.86 15.71 -1.08
C GLU A 344 16.44 16.38 0.23
N ARG A 345 17.14 17.47 0.60
CA ARG A 345 16.99 18.18 1.88
C ARG A 345 15.54 18.58 2.20
N ALA A 346 14.80 19.10 1.22
CA ALA A 346 13.42 19.52 1.43
C ALA A 346 12.49 18.32 1.74
N ALA A 347 12.69 17.17 1.10
CA ALA A 347 11.96 15.95 1.43
C ALA A 347 12.37 15.41 2.81
N CYS A 348 13.68 15.39 3.11
CA CYS A 348 14.21 14.97 4.41
C CYS A 348 13.65 15.81 5.57
N PHE A 349 13.62 17.14 5.44
CA PHE A 349 13.05 18.04 6.45
C PHE A 349 11.57 17.74 6.71
N ASN A 350 10.77 17.62 5.65
CA ASN A 350 9.35 17.26 5.78
C ASN A 350 9.14 15.91 6.51
N CYS A 351 10.05 14.94 6.31
CA CYS A 351 10.01 13.66 7.02
C CYS A 351 10.35 13.82 8.51
N LEU A 352 11.38 14.60 8.84
CA LEU A 352 11.80 14.89 10.22
C LEU A 352 10.72 15.66 11.00
N SER A 353 10.09 16.68 10.39
CA SER A 353 8.99 17.43 11.02
C SER A 353 7.76 16.56 11.29
N LEU A 354 7.43 15.60 10.42
CA LEU A 354 6.33 14.64 10.63
C LEU A 354 6.68 13.60 11.72
N LEU A 355 7.92 13.10 11.72
CA LEU A 355 8.41 12.17 12.75
C LEU A 355 8.43 12.84 14.13
N PHE A 356 8.88 14.10 14.21
CA PHE A 356 8.77 14.91 15.43
C PHE A 356 7.32 15.03 15.91
N GLY A 357 6.38 15.39 15.01
CA GLY A 357 4.96 15.52 15.36
C GLY A 357 4.36 14.21 15.90
N TYR A 358 4.81 13.06 15.38
CA TYR A 358 4.44 11.74 15.87
C TYR A 358 4.98 11.47 17.29
N HIS A 359 6.29 11.59 17.52
CA HIS A 359 6.87 11.38 18.85
C HIS A 359 6.36 12.38 19.89
N HIS A 360 6.09 13.63 19.49
CA HIS A 360 5.43 14.64 20.32
C HIS A 360 4.02 14.19 20.76
N HIS A 361 3.20 13.66 19.84
CA HIS A 361 1.88 13.13 20.20
C HIS A 361 1.99 11.94 21.17
N HIS A 362 3.02 11.10 21.02
CA HIS A 362 3.33 9.99 21.93
C HIS A 362 4.06 10.42 23.23
N LYS A 363 4.35 11.72 23.41
CA LYS A 363 5.10 12.32 24.54
C LYS A 363 6.53 11.77 24.73
N ASP A 364 7.15 11.25 23.68
CA ASP A 364 8.51 10.73 23.72
C ASP A 364 9.53 11.88 23.59
N LEU A 365 9.83 12.53 24.72
CA LEU A 365 10.80 13.63 24.78
C LEU A 365 12.18 13.19 24.29
N ARG A 366 12.58 11.93 24.51
CA ARG A 366 13.91 11.43 24.10
C ARG A 366 14.01 11.38 22.58
N ALA A 367 13.04 10.79 21.90
CA ALA A 367 13.03 10.79 20.44
C ALA A 367 12.91 12.22 19.88
N CYS A 368 12.08 13.07 20.47
CA CYS A 368 12.00 14.49 20.06
C CYS A 368 13.35 15.21 20.21
N ALA A 369 14.10 14.98 21.29
CA ALA A 369 15.40 15.60 21.53
C ALA A 369 16.47 15.11 20.52
N GLU A 370 16.51 13.80 20.22
CA GLU A 370 17.40 13.25 19.19
C GLU A 370 17.05 13.81 17.80
N ILE A 371 15.76 14.01 17.48
CA ILE A 371 15.33 14.64 16.22
C ILE A 371 15.76 16.12 16.16
N VAL A 372 15.53 16.90 17.23
CA VAL A 372 15.99 18.30 17.31
C VAL A 372 17.50 18.41 17.12
N LYS A 373 18.27 17.54 17.81
CA LYS A 373 19.73 17.43 17.66
C LYS A 373 20.12 17.11 16.20
N SER A 374 19.49 16.10 15.60
CA SER A 374 19.76 15.69 14.21
C SER A 374 19.44 16.79 13.21
N CYS A 375 18.33 17.51 13.39
CA CYS A 375 17.97 18.69 12.59
C CYS A 375 19.04 19.79 12.67
N ASN A 376 19.60 20.03 13.86
CA ASN A 376 20.68 21.01 14.03
C ASN A 376 22.00 20.54 13.38
N GLU A 377 22.41 19.27 13.58
CA GLU A 377 23.60 18.68 12.96
C GLU A 377 23.52 18.69 11.41
N LEU A 378 22.33 18.43 10.86
CA LEU A 378 22.06 18.48 9.42
C LEU A 378 21.84 19.90 8.86
N ASN A 379 21.88 20.93 9.70
CA ASN A 379 21.60 22.33 9.34
C ASN A 379 20.20 22.54 8.72
N MET A 380 19.20 21.84 9.25
CA MET A 380 17.78 21.93 8.88
C MET A 380 16.91 22.09 10.15
N PRO A 381 17.02 23.22 10.89
CA PRO A 381 16.36 23.41 12.18
C PRO A 381 14.83 23.36 12.05
N LEU A 382 14.15 22.81 13.05
CA LEU A 382 12.69 22.73 13.08
C LEU A 382 12.05 24.13 13.20
N ASN A 383 10.83 24.28 12.68
CA ASN A 383 10.07 25.53 12.75
C ASN A 383 9.79 25.96 14.19
N GLU A 384 9.61 27.26 14.41
CA GLU A 384 9.36 27.88 15.73
C GLU A 384 8.26 27.14 16.53
N THR A 385 7.11 26.86 15.93
CA THR A 385 6.01 26.12 16.57
C THR A 385 6.37 24.69 17.00
N GLN A 386 7.35 24.05 16.35
CA GLN A 386 7.85 22.73 16.76
C GLN A 386 8.85 22.87 17.91
N ASN A 387 9.63 23.96 17.95
CA ASN A 387 10.51 24.29 19.07
C ASN A 387 9.69 24.67 20.33
N GLU A 388 8.60 25.42 20.17
CA GLU A 388 7.60 25.68 21.23
C GLU A 388 7.00 24.36 21.76
N GLN A 389 6.62 23.44 20.89
CA GLN A 389 6.13 22.10 21.25
C GLN A 389 7.18 21.27 22.00
N PHE A 390 8.46 21.35 21.61
CA PHE A 390 9.56 20.70 22.30
C PHE A 390 9.77 21.29 23.71
N LEU A 391 9.84 22.62 23.82
CA LEU A 391 9.96 23.32 25.09
C LEU A 391 8.77 23.05 26.01
N TYR A 392 7.55 23.00 25.48
CA TYR A 392 6.36 22.63 26.24
C TYR A 392 6.43 21.19 26.77
N LEU A 393 6.90 20.21 25.97
CA LEU A 393 7.12 18.85 26.49
C LEU A 393 8.22 18.81 27.57
N PHE A 394 9.31 19.54 27.38
CA PHE A 394 10.44 19.60 28.32
C PHE A 394 10.00 20.17 29.68
N LEU A 395 9.43 21.38 29.70
CA LEU A 395 9.00 22.10 30.91
C LEU A 395 7.85 21.40 31.66
N ASN A 396 7.07 20.56 30.98
CA ASN A 396 6.00 19.78 31.63
C ASN A 396 6.46 18.42 32.19
N GLN A 397 7.72 18.00 32.02
CA GLN A 397 8.22 16.82 32.74
C GLN A 397 8.54 17.14 34.20
N GLU A 398 9.23 18.25 34.48
CA GLU A 398 9.58 18.67 35.86
C GLU A 398 8.34 18.84 36.76
N ASN A 399 7.22 19.28 36.17
CA ASN A 399 5.94 19.45 36.86
C ASN A 399 5.16 18.13 37.08
N ASN A 400 5.55 17.00 36.48
CA ASN A 400 4.79 15.74 36.53
C ASN A 400 5.33 14.70 37.53
N GLU A 401 6.55 14.81 38.04
CA GLU A 401 7.03 13.88 39.09
C GLU A 401 6.19 13.97 40.39
N GLY A 402 5.52 15.11 40.62
CA GLY A 402 4.56 15.29 41.71
C GLY A 402 3.11 14.89 41.44
N PHE A 403 2.73 14.52 40.20
CA PHE A 403 1.32 14.35 39.79
C PHE A 403 0.93 12.95 39.28
N SER A 404 1.58 11.92 39.82
CA SER A 404 1.04 10.57 39.78
C SER A 404 -0.37 10.53 40.39
N GLN A 405 -1.35 10.09 39.61
CA GLN A 405 -2.77 9.91 39.97
C GLN A 405 -3.60 11.19 40.29
N ARG A 406 -3.95 11.99 39.26
CA ARG A 406 -5.33 12.56 39.07
C ARG A 406 -5.46 13.49 37.83
N THR A 407 -5.88 12.95 36.68
CA THR A 407 -6.71 13.67 35.65
C THR A 407 -7.17 12.76 34.49
N TYR A 408 -7.63 11.54 34.78
CA TYR A 408 -8.11 10.59 33.75
C TYR A 408 -9.45 10.96 33.06
N THR A 409 -9.90 12.22 33.10
CA THR A 409 -11.14 12.69 32.48
C THR A 409 -11.14 14.20 32.13
N ALA A 410 -10.39 14.65 31.10
CA ALA A 410 -10.70 15.89 30.37
C ALA A 410 -9.79 16.14 29.12
N TYR A 411 -9.89 15.32 28.06
CA TYR A 411 -9.78 15.81 26.66
C TYR A 411 -10.14 14.74 25.60
N ARG A 412 -11.20 13.95 25.85
CA ARG A 412 -11.95 13.34 24.73
C ARG A 412 -12.64 14.47 23.96
N LYS A 413 -11.94 15.07 22.98
CA LYS A 413 -12.64 15.76 21.88
C LYS A 413 -13.59 14.73 21.28
N SER A 414 -14.87 15.08 21.19
CA SER A 414 -15.91 14.11 20.84
C SER A 414 -15.73 13.66 19.39
N LEU A 415 -15.35 12.39 19.22
CA LEU A 415 -15.80 11.61 18.08
C LEU A 415 -17.34 11.68 18.10
N LYS A 416 -17.90 12.59 17.28
CA LYS A 416 -19.33 12.61 17.02
C LYS A 416 -19.69 11.23 16.48
N LYS A 417 -20.35 10.41 17.31
CA LYS A 417 -21.08 9.24 16.82
C LYS A 417 -22.12 9.77 15.85
N PHE A 418 -21.83 9.69 14.56
CA PHE A 418 -22.88 9.70 13.54
C PHE A 418 -23.68 8.42 13.74
N GLN A 419 -24.68 8.51 14.62
CA GLN A 419 -25.78 7.55 14.60
C GLN A 419 -26.45 7.70 13.25
N TYR A 420 -26.23 6.72 12.38
CA TYR A 420 -27.20 6.44 11.33
C TYR A 420 -28.52 6.15 12.03
N LYS A 421 -29.50 7.04 11.86
CA LYS A 421 -30.90 6.65 12.02
C LYS A 421 -31.22 5.70 10.88
N PHE A 422 -31.92 4.61 11.20
CA PHE A 422 -32.63 3.79 10.24
C PHE A 422 -33.92 4.50 9.81
#